data_AF-A0A815IWV9-F1
#
_entry.id   AF-A0A815IWV9-F1
#
_cell.length_a   1.000
_cell.length_b   1.000
_cell.length_c   1.000
_cell.angle_alpha   90.00
_cell.angle_beta   90.00
_cell.angle_gamma   90.00
#
_symmetry.space_group_name_H-M   'P 1'
#
loop_
_entity.id
_entity.type
_entity.pdbx_description
1 polymer ?
#
loop_
_entity_poly.entity_id
_entity_poly.type
_entity_poly.pdbx_seq_one_letter_code
_entity_poly.pdbx_strand_id
1 'polypeptide(L)'
;MVVLFEDPRKLPLATFLMQVFITLVVCKILAKLLSYIQQPQVIGQIIAGILFGPSVLGHIRGWSETIWLPSSLPAFQLIANLGLLFFMFFLGLELDLGQIKNSWKTTIPIACA
;
A
#
# COMPACT_ATOMS: atom_id res chain seq x y z
N MET A 1 -24.27 17.49 -22.19
CA MET A 1 -24.18 17.80 -20.76
C MET A 1 -23.23 16.80 -20.06
N VAL A 2 -22.02 16.63 -20.60
CA VAL A 2 -20.94 15.74 -20.10
C VAL A 2 -19.55 16.39 -20.34
N VAL A 3 -19.49 17.71 -20.63
CA VAL A 3 -18.24 18.37 -21.12
C VAL A 3 -18.06 19.83 -20.64
N LEU A 4 -18.43 20.18 -19.39
CA LEU A 4 -18.27 21.56 -18.88
C LEU A 4 -17.69 21.63 -17.46
N PHE A 5 -16.52 21.04 -17.22
CA PHE A 5 -15.66 21.44 -16.11
C PHE A 5 -14.17 21.27 -16.47
N GLU A 6 -13.79 21.90 -17.58
CA GLU A 6 -12.40 22.22 -17.86
C GLU A 6 -12.07 23.49 -17.07
N ASP A 7 -11.35 23.42 -15.93
CA ASP A 7 -10.65 24.54 -15.22
C ASP A 7 -10.16 24.07 -13.82
N PRO A 8 -8.97 24.41 -13.27
CA PRO A 8 -7.61 24.65 -13.80
C PRO A 8 -6.71 23.39 -13.63
N ARG A 9 -7.30 22.18 -13.69
CA ARG A 9 -6.72 20.89 -13.30
C ARG A 9 -5.85 20.21 -14.38
N LYS A 10 -5.12 20.98 -15.20
CA LYS A 10 -4.27 20.47 -16.29
C LYS A 10 -2.80 20.28 -15.90
N LEU A 11 -2.50 20.17 -14.60
CA LEU A 11 -1.19 19.76 -14.12
C LEU A 11 -1.27 18.27 -13.79
N PRO A 12 -0.68 17.37 -14.61
CA PRO A 12 -0.62 15.93 -14.31
C PRO A 12 -0.08 15.66 -12.89
N LEU A 13 0.82 16.55 -12.44
CA LEU A 13 1.35 16.61 -11.08
C LEU A 13 0.28 16.85 -10.01
N ALA A 14 -0.63 17.79 -10.19
CA ALA A 14 -1.64 18.13 -9.19
C ALA A 14 -2.61 16.95 -8.95
N THR A 15 -3.01 16.26 -10.01
CA THR A 15 -3.86 15.07 -9.94
C THR A 15 -3.13 13.92 -9.26
N PHE A 16 -1.85 13.70 -9.57
CA PHE A 16 -1.03 12.69 -8.91
C PHE A 16 -0.84 12.97 -7.41
N LEU A 17 -0.54 14.22 -7.04
CA LEU A 17 -0.41 14.63 -5.63
C LEU A 17 -1.72 14.43 -4.87
N MET A 18 -2.86 14.77 -5.47
CA MET A 18 -4.18 14.55 -4.87
C MET A 18 -4.44 13.06 -4.63
N GLN A 19 -4.10 12.20 -5.60
CA GLN A 19 -4.26 10.75 -5.49
C GLN A 19 -3.37 10.15 -4.38
N VAL A 20 -2.11 10.57 -4.30
CA VAL A 20 -1.19 10.15 -3.22
C VAL A 20 -1.71 10.65 -1.87
N PHE A 21 -2.19 11.88 -1.79
CA PHE A 21 -2.74 12.45 -0.56
C PHE A 21 -3.95 11.66 -0.05
N ILE A 22 -4.93 11.40 -0.92
CA ILE A 22 -6.11 10.57 -0.58
C ILE A 22 -5.68 9.19 -0.10
N THR A 23 -4.75 8.55 -0.80
CA THR A 23 -4.24 7.22 -0.43
C THR A 23 -3.57 7.24 0.95
N LEU A 24 -2.73 8.24 1.24
CA LEU A 24 -2.07 8.39 2.54
C LEU A 24 -3.07 8.62 3.68
N VAL A 25 -4.08 9.47 3.45
CA VAL A 25 -5.13 9.76 4.43
C VAL A 25 -5.89 8.48 4.78
N VAL A 26 -6.29 7.70 3.77
CA VAL A 26 -7.03 6.47 4.01
C VAL A 26 -6.17 5.42 4.71
N CYS A 27 -4.93 5.22 4.26
CA CYS A 27 -3.99 4.32 4.94
C CYS A 27 -3.84 4.69 6.42
N LYS A 28 -3.76 5.98 6.76
CA LYS A 28 -3.68 6.44 8.15
C LYS A 28 -4.96 6.16 8.94
N ILE A 29 -6.13 6.40 8.36
CA ILE A 29 -7.42 6.15 9.03
C ILE A 29 -7.57 4.67 9.31
N LEU A 30 -7.31 3.80 8.32
CA LEU A 30 -7.44 2.37 8.46
C LEU A 30 -6.38 1.78 9.39
N ALA A 31 -5.12 2.23 9.30
CA ALA A 31 -4.08 1.80 10.23
C ALA A 31 -4.41 2.19 11.67
N LYS A 32 -4.99 3.38 11.90
CA LYS A 32 -5.43 3.79 13.24
C LYS A 32 -6.62 2.96 13.73
N LEU A 33 -7.56 2.63 12.84
CA LEU A 33 -8.71 1.77 13.16
C LEU A 33 -8.25 0.35 13.54
N LEU A 34 -7.33 -0.24 12.77
CA LEU A 34 -6.81 -1.58 13.05
C LEU A 34 -5.85 -1.59 14.25
N SER A 35 -5.16 -0.49 14.52
CA SER A 35 -4.35 -0.33 15.73
C SER A 35 -5.22 -0.38 17.00
N TYR A 36 -6.52 -0.07 16.92
CA TYR A 36 -7.45 -0.27 18.04
C TYR A 36 -7.62 -1.76 18.38
N ILE A 37 -7.44 -2.64 17.41
CA ILE A 37 -7.49 -4.10 17.54
C ILE A 37 -6.09 -4.68 17.82
N GLN A 38 -5.13 -3.85 18.23
CA GLN A 38 -3.73 -4.25 18.51
C GLN A 38 -2.98 -4.86 17.32
N GLN A 39 -3.44 -4.61 16.08
CA GLN A 39 -2.72 -5.05 14.89
C GLN A 39 -1.54 -4.10 14.61
N PRO A 40 -0.35 -4.63 14.27
CA PRO A 40 0.77 -3.84 13.75
C PRO A 40 0.33 -2.89 12.63
N GLN A 41 0.82 -1.64 12.68
CA GLN A 41 0.40 -0.59 11.74
C GLN A 41 0.61 -0.97 10.26
N VAL A 42 1.64 -1.80 9.98
CA VAL A 42 1.95 -2.31 8.64
C VAL A 42 0.79 -3.11 8.06
N ILE A 43 0.12 -3.95 8.86
CA ILE A 43 -1.01 -4.78 8.38
C ILE A 43 -2.20 -3.90 7.98
N GLY A 44 -2.46 -2.83 8.73
CA GLY A 44 -3.50 -1.86 8.38
C GLY A 44 -3.24 -1.11 7.07
N GLN A 45 -1.98 -0.82 6.78
CA GLN A 45 -1.60 -0.20 5.50
C GLN A 45 -1.77 -1.16 4.32
N ILE A 46 -1.41 -2.43 4.48
CA ILE A 46 -1.60 -3.46 3.45
C ILE A 46 -3.09 -3.64 3.14
N ILE A 47 -3.93 -3.77 4.17
CA ILE A 47 -5.39 -3.91 4.02
C ILE A 47 -6.00 -2.67 3.36
N ALA A 48 -5.55 -1.47 3.75
CA ALA A 48 -5.96 -0.23 3.11
C ALA A 48 -5.60 -0.20 1.63
N GLY A 49 -4.38 -0.64 1.26
CA GLY A 49 -3.94 -0.75 -0.12
C GLY A 49 -4.76 -1.75 -0.94
N ILE A 50 -5.13 -2.90 -0.37
CA ILE A 50 -5.98 -3.91 -1.03
C ILE A 50 -7.40 -3.36 -1.26
N LEU A 51 -7.96 -2.68 -0.25
CA LEU A 51 -9.27 -2.03 -0.35
C LEU A 51 -9.27 -0.88 -1.36
N PHE A 52 -8.21 -0.05 -1.37
CA PHE A 52 -8.06 1.07 -2.30
C PHE A 52 -7.64 0.66 -3.71
N GLY A 53 -7.10 -0.54 -3.84
CA GLY A 53 -6.70 -1.12 -5.11
C GLY A 53 -7.90 -1.39 -6.03
N PRO A 54 -7.65 -1.54 -7.34
CA PRO A 54 -8.67 -1.89 -8.31
C PRO A 54 -9.35 -3.24 -8.00
N SER A 55 -8.75 -4.10 -7.17
CA SER A 55 -9.29 -5.40 -6.80
C SER A 55 -10.63 -5.31 -6.05
N VAL A 56 -10.84 -4.31 -5.18
CA VAL A 56 -12.08 -4.16 -4.41
C VAL A 56 -12.90 -2.98 -4.92
N LEU A 57 -12.31 -1.79 -5.05
CA LEU A 57 -13.01 -0.60 -5.53
C LEU A 57 -13.18 -0.55 -7.06
N GLY A 58 -12.50 -1.41 -7.83
CA GLY A 58 -12.68 -1.50 -9.28
C GLY A 58 -14.01 -2.13 -9.71
N HIS A 59 -14.76 -2.76 -8.80
CA HIS A 59 -16.13 -3.21 -9.06
C HIS A 59 -17.15 -2.05 -9.15
N ILE A 60 -16.77 -0.84 -8.72
CA ILE A 60 -17.61 0.36 -8.85
C ILE A 60 -17.32 0.97 -10.24
N ARG A 61 -18.35 1.01 -11.10
CA ARG A 61 -18.25 1.57 -12.47
C ARG A 61 -17.70 3.01 -12.42
N GLY A 62 -16.57 3.25 -13.09
CA GLY A 62 -15.93 4.57 -13.24
C GLY A 62 -14.81 4.91 -12.25
N TRP A 63 -14.61 4.13 -11.17
CA TRP A 63 -13.58 4.41 -10.17
C TRP A 63 -12.16 4.07 -10.68
N SER A 64 -12.03 2.92 -11.36
CA SER A 64 -10.75 2.47 -11.90
C SER A 64 -10.21 3.38 -13.00
N GLU A 65 -11.06 3.96 -13.85
CA GLU A 65 -10.63 4.81 -14.96
C GLU A 65 -10.23 6.22 -14.51
N THR A 66 -10.80 6.72 -13.40
CA THR A 66 -10.53 8.07 -12.89
C THR A 66 -9.29 8.14 -12.00
N ILE A 67 -9.01 7.07 -11.23
CA ILE A 67 -7.90 7.03 -10.27
C ILE A 67 -6.73 6.18 -10.77
N TRP A 68 -6.99 5.08 -11.47
CA TRP A 68 -5.95 4.15 -11.91
C TRP A 68 -5.77 4.24 -13.44
N LEU A 69 -5.11 5.31 -13.90
CA LEU A 69 -4.75 5.43 -15.30
C LEU A 69 -3.75 4.32 -15.70
N PRO A 70 -3.97 3.58 -16.80
CA PRO A 70 -3.10 2.49 -17.23
C PRO A 70 -1.63 2.90 -17.42
N SER A 71 -1.40 4.16 -17.81
CA SER A 71 -0.06 4.72 -18.02
C SER A 71 0.75 4.91 -16.72
N SER A 72 0.09 4.97 -15.57
CA SER A 72 0.73 5.21 -14.26
C SER A 72 1.10 3.92 -13.50
N LEU A 73 0.54 2.78 -13.91
CA LEU A 73 0.76 1.49 -13.26
C LEU A 73 2.24 1.04 -13.24
N PRO A 74 3.04 1.20 -14.33
CA PRO A 74 4.44 0.76 -14.31
C PRO A 74 5.29 1.52 -13.30
N ALA A 75 5.08 2.84 -13.17
CA ALA A 75 5.79 3.68 -12.20
C ALA A 75 5.42 3.29 -10.76
N PHE A 76 4.13 3.05 -10.51
CA PHE A 76 3.64 2.61 -9.20
C PHE A 76 4.23 1.26 -8.80
N GLN A 77 4.36 0.33 -9.76
CA GLN A 77 4.93 -0.99 -9.52
C GLN A 77 6.43 -0.93 -9.21
N LEU A 78 7.20 -0.06 -9.87
CA LEU A 78 8.60 0.17 -9.54
C LEU A 78 8.76 0.68 -8.10
N ILE A 79 7.95 1.66 -7.70
CA ILE A 79 7.96 2.21 -6.35
C ILE A 79 7.52 1.19 -5.31
N ALA A 80 6.49 0.37 -5.60
CA ALA A 80 6.05 -0.70 -4.71
C ALA A 80 7.14 -1.76 -4.51
N ASN A 81 7.82 -2.17 -5.59
CA ASN A 81 8.92 -3.12 -5.52
C ASN A 81 10.11 -2.57 -4.73
N LEU A 82 10.46 -1.29 -4.93
CA LEU A 82 11.48 -0.62 -4.13
C LEU A 82 11.08 -0.54 -2.65
N GLY A 83 9.82 -0.18 -2.36
CA GLY A 83 9.29 -0.14 -1.01
C GLY A 83 9.34 -1.51 -0.33
N LEU A 84 8.96 -2.58 -1.04
CA LEU A 84 9.06 -3.96 -0.57
C LEU A 84 10.50 -4.39 -0.33
N LEU A 85 11.42 -4.03 -1.23
CA LEU A 85 12.84 -4.32 -1.09
C LEU A 85 13.42 -3.64 0.16
N PHE A 86 13.18 -2.34 0.33
CA PHE A 86 13.60 -1.61 1.53
C PHE A 86 12.94 -2.17 2.78
N PHE A 87 11.66 -2.54 2.72
CA PHE A 87 10.96 -3.17 3.83
C PHE A 87 11.61 -4.48 4.26
N MET A 88 11.86 -5.40 3.31
CA MET A 88 12.54 -6.67 3.59
C MET A 88 13.97 -6.47 4.09
N PHE A 89 14.66 -5.43 3.61
CA PHE A 89 15.98 -5.05 4.10
C PHE A 89 15.93 -4.59 5.57
N PHE A 90 15.02 -3.68 5.93
CA PHE A 90 14.85 -3.23 7.31
C PHE A 90 14.41 -4.37 8.23
N LEU A 91 13.49 -5.22 7.76
CA LEU A 91 13.05 -6.41 8.51
C LEU A 91 14.24 -7.34 8.80
N GLY A 92 15.15 -7.51 7.83
CA GLY A 92 16.40 -8.25 8.00
C GLY A 92 17.38 -7.61 8.99
N LEU A 93 17.44 -6.28 9.07
CA LEU A 93 18.29 -5.56 10.04
C LEU A 93 17.73 -5.60 11.47
N GLU A 94 16.40 -5.63 11.62
CA GLU A 94 15.72 -5.72 12.91
C GLU A 94 15.63 -7.16 13.43
N LEU A 95 15.84 -8.16 12.56
CA LEU A 95 15.90 -9.58 12.90
C LEU A 95 17.14 -9.90 13.76
N ASP A 96 16.91 -10.30 15.02
CA ASP A 96 17.96 -10.77 15.92
C ASP A 96 18.42 -12.19 15.54
N LEU A 97 19.51 -12.26 14.77
CA LEU A 97 20.14 -13.52 14.36
C LEU A 97 20.60 -14.39 15.53
N GLY A 98 20.90 -13.78 16.70
CA GLY A 98 21.29 -14.50 17.91
C GLY A 98 20.14 -15.31 18.48
N GLN A 99 18.93 -14.72 18.54
CA GLN A 99 17.72 -15.40 18.99
C GLN A 99 17.28 -16.51 18.03
N ILE A 100 17.41 -16.28 16.72
CA ILE A 100 17.14 -17.30 15.70
C ILE A 100 18.09 -18.48 15.87
N LYS A 101 19.39 -18.23 16.07
CA LYS A 101 20.38 -19.30 16.25
C LYS A 101 20.13 -20.12 17.50
N ASN A 102 19.63 -19.52 18.58
CA ASN A 102 19.34 -20.27 19.81
C ASN A 102 18.02 -21.06 19.70
N SER A 103 17.05 -20.57 18.92
CA SER A 103 15.72 -21.18 18.76
C SER A 103 15.55 -21.96 17.44
N TRP A 104 16.61 -22.15 16.67
CA TRP A 104 16.55 -22.76 15.33
C TRP A 104 15.81 -24.10 15.28
N LYS A 105 15.95 -24.96 16.29
CA LYS A 105 15.24 -26.25 16.35
C LYS A 105 13.73 -26.13 16.52
N THR A 106 13.23 -25.05 17.11
CA THR A 106 11.80 -24.79 17.31
C THR A 106 11.23 -23.84 16.26
N THR A 107 12.04 -22.93 15.69
CA THR A 107 11.60 -21.99 14.65
C THR A 107 11.54 -22.61 13.26
N ILE A 108 12.46 -23.51 12.90
CA ILE A 108 12.46 -24.19 11.58
C ILE A 108 11.15 -24.93 11.29
N PRO A 109 10.58 -25.75 12.21
CA PRO A 109 9.33 -26.45 11.93
C PRO A 109 8.13 -25.50 11.79
N ILE A 110 8.16 -24.31 12.39
CA ILE A 110 7.11 -23.29 12.23
C ILE A 110 7.25 -22.58 10.87
N ALA A 111 8.48 -22.38 10.39
CA ALA A 111 8.75 -21.77 9.09
C ALA A 111 8.53 -22.73 7.90
N CYS A 112 8.66 -24.04 8.11
CA CYS A 112 8.41 -25.07 7.09
C CYS A 112 6.95 -25.56 7.04
N ALA A 113 6.12 -25.19 8.02
CA ALA A 113 4.69 -25.50 8.05
C ALA A 113 3.90 -24.47 7.23
#